data_AF-A0AAW7B0S2-F1
#
_entry.id   AF-A0AAW7B0S2-F1
#
_cell.length_a   1.000
_cell.length_b   1.000
_cell.length_c   1.000
_cell.angle_alpha   90.00
_cell.angle_beta   90.00
_cell.angle_gamma   90.00
#
_symmetry.space_group_name_H-M   'P 1'
#
loop_
_entity.id
_entity.type
_entity.pdbx_description
1 polymer ?
#
loop_
_entity_poly.entity_id
_entity_poly.type
_entity_poly.pdbx_seq_one_letter_code
_entity_poly.pdbx_strand_id
1 'polypeptide(L)'
;MSGDGRIPLYILSERDAMPQELVRVQGEGACLAVDTERPGGWAVYRRIAANALPGRVHARFCACCAGRSPVASALDQLFLDRIRGTSAHFVFVVIICGAGRLAGLMELLQQDAMVRSRYRI
;
A
#
# COMPACT_ATOMS: atom_id res chain seq x y z
N MET A 1 -19.85 -2.19 16.70
CA MET A 1 -19.58 -0.97 15.90
C MET A 1 -19.13 -1.42 14.53
N SER A 2 -20.05 -1.46 13.56
CA SER A 2 -19.76 -1.92 12.20
C SER A 2 -18.99 -0.83 11.46
N GLY A 3 -17.70 -0.73 11.77
CA GLY A 3 -16.77 -0.01 10.92
C GLY A 3 -16.67 -0.72 9.57
N ASP A 4 -16.41 0.05 8.54
CA ASP A 4 -16.20 -0.33 7.13
C ASP A 4 -15.28 -1.55 6.88
N GLY A 5 -14.60 -2.09 7.90
CA GLY A 5 -13.75 -3.29 7.85
C GLY A 5 -12.45 -3.13 7.05
N ARG A 6 -12.40 -2.09 6.22
CA ARG A 6 -11.27 -1.72 5.36
C ARG A 6 -10.16 -1.07 6.16
N ILE A 7 -8.93 -1.40 5.79
CA ILE A 7 -7.71 -0.87 6.41
C ILE A 7 -7.52 0.57 5.90
N PRO A 8 -7.34 1.57 6.79
CA PRO A 8 -7.00 2.93 6.37
C PRO A 8 -5.72 2.94 5.53
N LEU A 9 -5.76 3.60 4.38
CA LEU A 9 -4.65 3.75 3.45
C LEU A 9 -4.40 5.24 3.19
N TYR A 10 -3.21 5.69 3.55
CA TYR A 10 -2.76 7.07 3.31
C TYR A 10 -1.76 7.07 2.17
N ILE A 11 -1.87 8.02 1.26
CA ILE A 11 -0.94 8.18 0.14
C ILE A 11 -0.31 9.56 0.30
N LEU A 12 0.99 9.57 0.54
CA LEU A 12 1.76 10.78 0.82
C LEU A 12 2.86 10.92 -0.22
N SER A 13 3.14 12.16 -0.59
CA SER A 13 4.40 12.48 -1.25
C SER A 13 5.55 12.41 -0.24
N GLU A 14 6.76 12.11 -0.72
CA GLU A 14 7.98 12.19 0.10
C GLU A 14 8.27 13.61 0.63
N ARG A 15 7.59 14.63 0.10
CA ARG A 15 7.67 16.03 0.56
C ARG A 15 6.59 16.38 1.58
N ASP A 16 5.58 15.54 1.72
CA ASP A 16 4.47 15.79 2.63
C ASP A 16 4.93 15.49 4.06
N ALA A 17 4.57 16.37 5.00
CA ALA A 17 4.75 16.08 6.40
C ALA A 17 3.82 14.91 6.79
N MET A 18 4.34 13.95 7.55
CA MET A 18 3.52 12.88 8.12
C MET A 18 2.48 13.50 9.07
N PRO A 19 1.18 13.19 8.91
CA PRO A 19 0.15 13.67 9.84
C PRO A 19 0.50 13.31 11.29
N GLN A 20 0.29 14.24 12.22
CA GLN A 20 0.75 14.09 13.62
C GLN A 20 0.14 12.85 14.30
N GLU A 21 -1.09 12.51 13.94
CA GLU A 21 -1.77 11.30 14.40
C GLU A 21 -1.02 10.03 13.97
N LEU A 22 -0.51 9.98 12.73
CA LEU A 22 0.23 8.81 12.22
C LEU A 22 1.62 8.72 12.82
N VAL A 23 2.25 9.85 13.14
CA VAL A 23 3.54 9.88 13.84
C VAL A 23 3.44 9.20 15.21
N ARG A 24 2.36 9.43 15.96
CA ARG A 24 2.16 8.85 17.29
C ARG A 24 2.00 7.34 17.27
N VAL A 25 1.43 6.80 16.19
CA VAL A 25 1.17 5.35 16.02
C VAL A 25 2.02 4.73 14.92
N GLN A 26 3.13 5.35 14.54
CA GLN A 26 3.93 4.91 13.39
C GLN A 26 4.39 3.45 13.51
N GLY A 27 4.73 3.04 14.73
CA GLY A 27 5.11 1.65 15.07
C GLY A 27 3.99 0.62 14.89
N GLU A 28 2.76 1.06 14.68
CA GLU A 28 1.59 0.21 14.42
C GLU A 28 1.16 0.26 12.94
N GLY A 29 1.89 0.99 12.10
CA GLY A 29 1.61 1.14 10.67
C GLY A 29 2.48 0.28 9.77
N ALA A 30 1.97 -0.01 8.58
CA ALA A 30 2.78 -0.54 7.47
C ALA A 30 3.14 0.57 6.49
N CYS A 31 4.36 0.55 5.96
CA CYS A 31 4.83 1.52 4.95
C CYS A 31 5.20 0.82 3.64
N LEU A 32 4.65 1.32 2.54
CA LEU A 32 5.06 1.00 1.17
C LEU A 32 5.78 2.20 0.56
N ALA A 33 7.10 2.14 0.43
CA ALA A 33 7.89 3.17 -0.25
C ALA A 33 8.02 2.86 -1.75
N VAL A 34 7.61 3.79 -2.60
CA VAL A 34 7.62 3.66 -4.07
C VAL A 34 8.71 4.55 -4.66
N ASP A 35 9.76 3.94 -5.23
CA ASP A 35 10.94 4.62 -5.79
C ASP A 35 11.63 5.61 -4.83
N THR A 36 11.41 5.47 -3.51
CA THR A 36 11.96 6.36 -2.48
C THR A 36 12.55 5.53 -1.33
N GLU A 37 13.41 6.16 -0.53
CA GLU A 37 14.07 5.52 0.63
C GLU A 37 13.33 5.78 1.95
N ARG A 38 13.65 4.96 2.95
CA ARG A 38 12.79 4.66 4.11
C ARG A 38 12.83 5.73 5.21
N PRO A 39 11.67 6.22 5.69
CA PRO A 39 11.52 6.65 7.08
C PRO A 39 11.43 5.40 7.99
N GLY A 40 12.28 5.31 9.02
CA GLY A 40 12.25 4.22 10.02
C GLY A 40 11.01 4.28 10.92
N GLY A 41 10.79 3.28 11.78
CA GLY A 41 9.73 3.31 12.80
C GLY A 41 8.39 2.65 12.43
N TRP A 42 8.35 1.80 11.40
CA TRP A 42 7.14 1.07 10.96
C TRP A 42 7.14 -0.39 11.41
N ALA A 43 5.96 -0.94 11.76
CA ALA A 43 5.78 -2.37 12.03
C ALA A 43 6.10 -3.23 10.81
N VAL A 44 5.69 -2.77 9.62
CA VAL A 44 6.00 -3.44 8.35
C VAL A 44 6.52 -2.40 7.36
N TYR A 45 7.52 -2.77 6.58
CA TYR A 45 8.01 -1.92 5.50
C TYR A 45 8.34 -2.73 4.26
N ARG A 46 7.97 -2.17 3.12
CA ARG A 46 8.34 -2.68 1.80
C ARG A 46 8.77 -1.52 0.92
N ARG A 47 9.87 -1.72 0.21
CA ARG A 47 10.27 -0.86 -0.90
C ARG A 47 9.84 -1.51 -2.20
N ILE A 48 9.25 -0.75 -3.10
CA ILE A 48 8.76 -1.21 -4.39
C ILE A 48 9.32 -0.26 -5.44
N ALA A 49 9.83 -0.81 -6.54
CA ALA A 49 10.14 0.00 -7.71
C ALA A 49 8.84 0.28 -8.48
N ALA A 50 8.56 1.52 -8.88
CA ALA A 50 7.32 1.86 -9.58
C ALA A 50 7.20 1.14 -10.93
N ASN A 51 8.33 0.81 -11.54
CA ASN A 51 8.45 0.02 -12.76
C ASN A 51 8.67 -1.48 -12.51
N ALA A 52 8.57 -1.95 -11.26
CA ALA A 52 8.70 -3.37 -10.97
C ALA A 52 7.68 -4.14 -11.80
N LEU A 53 8.12 -5.18 -12.50
CA LEU A 53 7.18 -6.10 -13.13
C LEU A 53 6.28 -6.68 -12.02
N PRO A 54 4.95 -6.77 -12.20
CA PRO A 54 4.08 -7.39 -11.21
C PRO A 54 4.63 -8.78 -10.88
N GLY A 55 5.05 -8.95 -9.62
CA GLY A 55 5.82 -10.12 -9.18
C GLY A 55 5.04 -11.42 -9.37
N ARG A 56 5.72 -12.42 -9.94
CA ARG A 56 5.21 -13.73 -10.37
C ARG A 56 3.92 -13.65 -11.18
N VAL A 57 4.14 -13.54 -12.49
CA VAL A 57 3.25 -13.96 -13.57
C VAL A 57 2.45 -15.18 -13.12
N HIS A 58 1.21 -14.95 -12.69
CA HIS A 58 0.21 -16.01 -12.74
C HIS A 58 0.19 -16.51 -14.18
N ALA A 59 -0.01 -17.82 -14.37
CA ALA A 59 -0.24 -18.36 -15.70
C ALA A 59 -1.23 -17.45 -16.44
N ARG A 60 -0.93 -17.18 -17.71
CA ARG A 60 -1.41 -16.17 -18.67
C ARG A 60 -2.93 -15.93 -18.82
N PHE A 61 -3.76 -16.28 -17.84
CA PHE A 61 -5.22 -16.43 -17.96
C PHE A 61 -6.07 -15.96 -16.77
N CYS A 62 -5.52 -15.36 -15.70
CA CYS A 62 -6.37 -14.69 -14.70
C CYS A 62 -6.63 -13.23 -15.10
N ALA A 63 -7.73 -13.00 -15.83
CA ALA A 63 -8.15 -11.67 -16.28
C ALA A 63 -8.28 -10.63 -15.16
N CYS A 64 -8.49 -11.08 -13.90
CA CYS A 64 -8.63 -10.20 -12.74
C CYS A 64 -7.31 -9.57 -12.23
N CYS A 65 -6.14 -10.09 -12.61
CA CYS A 65 -4.85 -9.58 -12.13
C CYS A 65 -3.88 -9.18 -13.25
N ALA A 66 -4.19 -9.52 -14.51
CA ALA A 66 -3.40 -9.05 -15.65
C ALA A 66 -3.48 -7.51 -15.75
N GLY A 67 -2.33 -6.83 -15.80
CA GLY A 67 -2.25 -5.38 -15.96
C GLY A 67 -2.41 -4.55 -14.69
N ARG A 68 -2.52 -5.17 -13.50
CA ARG A 68 -2.55 -4.42 -12.23
C ARG A 68 -1.21 -3.79 -11.92
N SER A 69 -1.26 -2.62 -11.27
CA SER A 69 -0.03 -1.90 -10.95
C SER A 69 0.83 -2.66 -9.93
N PRO A 70 2.14 -2.42 -9.92
CA PRO A 70 3.03 -3.04 -8.93
C PRO A 70 2.66 -2.65 -7.49
N VAL A 71 2.17 -1.42 -7.30
CA VAL A 71 1.71 -0.92 -6.00
C VAL A 71 0.45 -1.65 -5.54
N ALA A 72 -0.55 -1.80 -6.41
CA ALA A 72 -1.77 -2.54 -6.10
C ALA A 72 -1.48 -4.01 -5.78
N SER A 73 -0.57 -4.63 -6.52
CA SER A 73 -0.12 -6.00 -6.27
C SER A 73 0.59 -6.14 -4.92
N ALA A 74 1.39 -5.15 -4.52
CA ALA A 74 2.09 -5.19 -3.23
C ALA A 74 1.16 -4.95 -2.04
N LEU A 75 0.15 -4.08 -2.18
CA LEU A 75 -0.94 -3.93 -1.20
C LEU A 75 -1.68 -5.25 -1.02
N ASP A 76 -2.01 -5.93 -2.12
CA ASP A 76 -2.65 -7.24 -2.07
C ASP A 76 -1.82 -8.29 -1.32
N GLN A 77 -0.51 -8.37 -1.59
CA GLN A 77 0.37 -9.25 -0.84
C GLN A 77 0.43 -8.86 0.64
N LEU A 78 0.51 -7.58 0.96
CA LEU A 78 0.50 -7.10 2.35
C LEU A 78 -0.78 -7.49 3.09
N PHE A 79 -1.94 -7.38 2.42
CA PHE A 79 -3.21 -7.83 2.97
C PHE A 79 -3.22 -9.34 3.21
N LEU A 80 -2.78 -10.13 2.23
CA LEU A 80 -2.71 -11.59 2.37
C LEU A 80 -1.78 -12.01 3.49
N ASP A 81 -0.64 -11.34 3.65
CA ASP A 81 0.31 -11.61 4.74
C ASP A 81 -0.27 -11.29 6.11
N ARG A 82 -1.11 -10.24 6.21
CA ARG A 82 -1.87 -9.94 7.42
C ARG A 82 -2.86 -11.06 7.75
N ILE A 83 -3.65 -11.50 6.77
CA ILE A 83 -4.67 -12.55 6.96
C ILE A 83 -4.02 -13.90 7.31
N ARG A 84 -2.85 -14.21 6.72
CA ARG A 84 -2.10 -15.43 6.98
C ARG A 84 -1.27 -15.39 8.26
N GLY A 85 -1.16 -14.23 8.92
CA GLY A 85 -0.30 -14.05 10.09
C GLY A 85 1.20 -14.12 9.79
N THR A 86 1.61 -13.92 8.53
CA THR A 86 3.01 -13.95 8.09
C THR A 86 3.70 -12.58 8.12
N SER A 87 3.00 -11.56 8.62
CA SER A 87 3.53 -10.21 8.84
C SER A 87 3.22 -9.74 10.26
N ALA A 88 4.00 -8.77 10.76
CA ALA A 88 3.66 -8.08 11.99
C ALA A 88 2.26 -7.44 11.87
N HIS A 89 1.53 -7.37 12.98
CA HIS A 89 0.23 -6.72 13.01
C HIS A 89 0.37 -5.21 12.75
N PHE A 90 -0.52 -4.65 11.93
CA PHE A 90 -0.60 -3.22 11.66
C PHE A 90 -2.06 -2.76 11.58
N VAL A 91 -2.33 -1.49 11.89
CA VAL A 91 -3.69 -0.92 11.93
C VAL A 91 -3.99 0.03 10.77
N PHE A 92 -2.96 0.50 10.05
CA PHE A 92 -3.07 1.33 8.86
C PHE A 92 -1.90 1.09 7.89
N VAL A 93 -2.04 1.59 6.66
CA VAL A 93 -0.98 1.54 5.63
C VAL A 93 -0.70 2.95 5.13
N VAL A 94 0.58 3.27 4.94
CA VAL A 94 1.04 4.50 4.29
C VAL A 94 1.82 4.13 3.04
N ILE A 95 1.47 4.75 1.92
CA ILE A 95 2.27 4.74 0.70
C ILE A 95 3.03 6.06 0.64
N ILE A 96 4.34 5.99 0.46
CA ILE A 96 5.19 7.16 0.24
C ILE A 96 5.74 7.07 -1.18
N CYS A 97 5.50 8.09 -1.99
CA CYS A 97 5.99 8.14 -3.37
C CYS A 97 6.57 9.52 -3.71
N GLY A 98 7.30 9.61 -4.83
CA GLY A 98 7.75 10.91 -5.34
C GLY A 98 6.58 11.85 -5.67
N ALA A 99 6.74 13.15 -5.43
CA ALA A 99 5.68 14.15 -5.56
C ALA A 99 4.96 14.15 -6.92
N GLY A 100 5.69 13.93 -8.02
CA GLY A 100 5.11 13.85 -9.37
C GLY A 100 4.22 12.63 -9.64
N ARG A 101 4.15 11.66 -8.70
CA ARG A 101 3.37 10.42 -8.86
C ARG A 101 2.12 10.38 -7.98
N LEU A 102 1.98 11.29 -7.01
CA LEU A 102 0.92 11.23 -6.01
C LEU A 102 -0.47 11.16 -6.64
N ALA A 103 -0.80 12.12 -7.52
CA ALA A 103 -2.12 12.18 -8.16
C ALA A 103 -2.43 10.96 -9.03
N GLY A 104 -1.48 10.54 -9.87
CA GLY A 104 -1.65 9.36 -10.72
C GLY A 104 -1.77 8.05 -9.93
N LEU A 105 -1.06 7.95 -8.81
CA LEU A 105 -1.16 6.78 -7.93
C LEU A 105 -2.49 6.76 -7.17
N MET A 106 -2.96 7.90 -6.70
CA MET A 106 -4.29 8.03 -6.09
C MET A 106 -5.39 7.61 -7.07
N GLU A 107 -5.36 8.15 -8.29
CA GLU A 107 -6.34 7.80 -9.34
C GLU A 107 -6.31 6.30 -9.66
N LEU A 108 -5.11 5.74 -9.87
CA LEU A 108 -4.94 4.32 -10.16
C LEU A 108 -5.53 3.44 -9.06
N LEU A 109 -5.24 3.74 -7.80
CA LEU A 109 -5.71 2.94 -6.66
C LEU A 109 -7.22 3.11 -6.42
N GLN A 110 -7.79 4.27 -6.77
CA GLN A 110 -9.24 4.49 -6.75
C GLN A 110 -9.97 3.76 -7.89
N GLN A 111 -9.29 3.43 -8.98
CA GLN A 111 -9.85 2.62 -10.06
C GLN A 111 -9.70 1.11 -9.80
N ASP A 112 -8.78 0.71 -8.91
CA ASP A 112 -8.56 -0.69 -8.56
C ASP A 112 -9.62 -1.23 -7.59
N ALA A 113 -10.51 -2.08 -8.11
CA ALA A 113 -11.61 -2.67 -7.34
C ALA A 113 -11.14 -3.48 -6.13
N MET A 114 -10.00 -4.17 -6.22
CA MET A 114 -9.50 -5.01 -5.14
C MET A 114 -8.94 -4.16 -4.01
N VAL A 115 -8.18 -3.11 -4.34
CA VAL A 115 -7.70 -2.14 -3.36
C VAL A 115 -8.89 -1.51 -2.64
N ARG A 116 -9.90 -1.04 -3.37
CA ARG A 116 -11.09 -0.43 -2.77
C ARG A 116 -11.92 -1.33 -1.88
N SER A 117 -11.88 -2.65 -2.10
CA SER A 117 -12.57 -3.64 -1.27
C SER A 117 -11.88 -3.86 0.07
N ARG A 118 -10.58 -3.58 0.18
CA ARG A 118 -9.73 -3.89 1.34
C ARG A 118 -9.21 -2.67 2.08
N TYR A 119 -9.06 -1.57 1.35
CA TYR A 119 -8.44 -0.35 1.80
C TYR A 119 -9.39 0.83 1.66
N ARG A 120 -9.35 1.72 2.65
CA ARG A 120 -10.03 3.00 2.63
C ARG A 120 -9.00 4.07 2.34
N ILE A 121 -8.97 4.52 1.09
CA ILE A 121 -8.15 5.64 0.59
C ILE A 121 -8.73 6.95 1.11
#